data_AF-X1A6N0-F1
#
_entry.id   AF-X1A6N0-F1
#
_cell.length_a   1.000
_cell.length_b   1.000
_cell.length_c   1.000
_cell.angle_alpha   90.00
_cell.angle_beta   90.00
_cell.angle_gamma   90.00
#
_symmetry.space_group_name_H-M   'P 1'
#
loop_
_entity.id
_entity.type
_entity.pdbx_description
1 polymer ?
#
loop_
_entity_poly.entity_id
_entity_poly.type
_entity_poly.pdbx_seq_one_letter_code
_entity_poly.pdbx_strand_id
1 'polypeptide(L)'
;MYKEIRARLQAKGEGAPFSFSGRDSIFSDLSFSAGKYRVRGYLIFINGTEKDYVLLSYTPIERYGKMHDFLLSSLDSFSLDDKEKYLPGPVSQFYYPFPGR
;
A
#
# COMPACT_ATOMS: atom_id res chain seq x y z
N MET A 1 9.63 -10.68 -2.17
CA MET A 1 8.18 -10.97 -2.11
C MET A 1 7.30 -10.02 -2.95
N TYR A 2 7.46 -8.70 -2.90
CA TYR A 2 6.67 -7.76 -3.72
C TYR A 2 6.54 -8.13 -5.22
N LYS A 3 7.66 -8.43 -5.89
CA LYS A 3 7.68 -8.83 -7.31
C LYS A 3 6.82 -10.08 -7.57
N GLU A 4 6.81 -11.01 -6.64
CA GLU A 4 6.02 -12.24 -6.73
C GLU A 4 4.52 -11.96 -6.59
N ILE A 5 4.13 -11.13 -5.62
CA ILE A 5 2.72 -10.72 -5.45
C ILE A 5 2.22 -9.99 -6.69
N ARG A 6 3.01 -9.06 -7.22
CA ARG A 6 2.70 -8.34 -8.46
C ARG A 6 2.53 -9.30 -9.64
N ALA A 7 3.40 -10.31 -9.76
CA ALA A 7 3.31 -11.32 -10.82
C ALA A 7 2.07 -12.20 -10.67
N ARG A 8 1.73 -12.64 -9.44
CA ARG A 8 0.52 -13.44 -9.16
C ARG A 8 -0.77 -12.67 -9.49
N LEU A 9 -0.79 -11.37 -9.24
CA LEU A 9 -1.91 -10.49 -9.61
C LEU A 9 -1.94 -10.14 -11.11
N GLN A 10 -0.86 -10.45 -11.85
CA GLN A 10 -0.62 -9.96 -13.21
C GLN A 10 -0.81 -8.43 -13.31
N ALA A 11 -0.39 -7.73 -12.25
CA ALA A 11 -0.70 -6.33 -12.07
C ALA A 11 0.23 -5.42 -12.89
N LYS A 12 -0.37 -4.41 -13.53
CA LYS A 12 0.33 -3.33 -14.22
C LYS A 12 0.41 -2.11 -13.30
N GLY A 13 1.55 -1.44 -13.29
CA GLY A 13 1.79 -0.29 -12.41
C GLY A 13 3.24 -0.22 -11.95
N GLU A 14 3.50 0.74 -11.06
CA GLU A 14 4.83 1.03 -10.54
C GLU A 14 4.81 1.09 -9.02
N GLY A 15 5.94 0.70 -8.44
CA GLY A 15 6.16 0.73 -7.00
C GLY A 15 7.37 1.60 -6.68
N ALA A 16 7.23 2.42 -5.65
CA ALA A 16 8.29 3.25 -5.11
C ALA A 16 8.71 2.72 -3.72
N PRO A 17 10.02 2.59 -3.46
CA PRO A 17 10.50 2.20 -2.14
C PRO A 17 10.33 3.36 -1.15
N PHE A 18 10.02 3.04 0.10
CA PHE A 18 9.98 3.99 1.21
C PHE A 18 10.27 3.28 2.54
N SER A 19 10.48 4.05 3.61
CA SER A 19 10.62 3.51 4.96
C SER A 19 9.32 3.69 5.74
N PHE A 20 8.75 2.61 6.25
CA PHE A 20 7.59 2.63 7.13
C PHE A 20 7.99 2.19 8.53
N SER A 21 7.98 3.13 9.48
CA SER A 21 8.45 2.91 10.86
C SER A 21 9.85 2.26 10.90
N GLY A 22 10.75 2.73 10.04
CA GLY A 22 12.12 2.20 9.91
C GLY A 22 12.25 0.91 9.08
N ARG A 23 11.17 0.40 8.48
CA ARG A 23 11.16 -0.86 7.70
C ARG A 23 11.13 -0.62 6.20
N ASP A 24 11.94 -1.37 5.46
CA ASP A 24 11.93 -1.35 4.00
C ASP A 24 10.56 -1.74 3.46
N SER A 25 9.95 -0.83 2.71
CA SER A 25 8.59 -0.97 2.23
C SER A 25 8.47 -0.51 0.78
N ILE A 26 7.44 -0.96 0.09
CA ILE A 26 7.13 -0.57 -1.28
C ILE A 26 5.68 -0.10 -1.35
N PHE A 27 5.47 1.11 -1.83
CA PHE A 27 4.16 1.67 -2.12
C PHE A 27 3.92 1.60 -3.64
N SER A 28 2.82 1.00 -4.09
CA SER A 28 2.54 0.84 -5.53
C SER A 28 1.14 1.26 -5.91
N ASP A 29 1.01 1.98 -7.02
CA ASP A 29 -0.24 2.14 -7.77
C ASP A 29 -0.31 1.01 -8.80
N LEU A 30 -1.42 0.26 -8.78
CA LEU A 30 -1.58 -0.88 -9.64
C LEU A 30 -3.00 -1.07 -10.17
N SER A 31 -3.05 -1.69 -11.35
CA SER A 31 -4.27 -2.13 -12.01
C SER A 31 -4.18 -3.61 -12.36
N PHE A 32 -5.26 -4.34 -12.10
CA PHE A 32 -5.32 -5.79 -12.31
C PHE A 32 -6.78 -6.24 -12.52
N SER A 33 -6.95 -7.54 -12.78
CA SER A 33 -8.27 -8.15 -12.93
C SER A 33 -8.66 -8.86 -11.63
N ALA A 34 -9.80 -8.48 -11.05
CA ALA A 34 -10.43 -9.17 -9.92
C ALA A 34 -11.65 -9.94 -10.46
N GLY A 35 -11.42 -11.20 -10.87
CA GLY A 35 -12.41 -11.97 -11.62
C GLY A 35 -12.71 -11.31 -12.97
N LYS A 36 -13.97 -10.94 -13.21
CA LYS A 36 -14.40 -10.25 -14.45
C LYS A 36 -14.23 -8.72 -14.40
N TYR A 37 -13.87 -8.16 -13.25
CA TYR A 37 -13.80 -6.71 -13.07
C TYR A 37 -12.37 -6.22 -13.23
N ARG A 38 -12.20 -5.14 -13.98
CA ARG A 38 -10.95 -4.37 -13.99
C ARG A 38 -10.94 -3.43 -12.80
N VAL A 39 -9.88 -3.50 -12.01
CA VAL A 39 -9.74 -2.70 -10.80
C VAL A 39 -8.44 -1.91 -10.84
N ARG A 40 -8.42 -0.79 -10.12
CA ARG A 40 -7.21 0.00 -9.84
C ARG A 40 -7.18 0.34 -8.37
N GLY A 41 -5.99 0.45 -7.81
CA GLY A 41 -5.79 0.78 -6.42
C GLY A 41 -4.33 0.77 -6.03
N TYR A 42 -4.11 0.56 -4.75
CA TYR A 42 -2.80 0.65 -4.14
C TYR A 42 -2.44 -0.64 -3.42
N LEU A 43 -1.16 -0.97 -3.49
CA LEU A 43 -0.56 -2.04 -2.70
C LEU A 43 0.62 -1.51 -1.91
N ILE A 44 0.65 -1.82 -0.62
CA ILE A 44 1.80 -1.55 0.25
C ILE A 44 2.37 -2.89 0.70
N PHE A 45 3.63 -3.12 0.36
CA PHE A 45 4.40 -4.23 0.89
C PHE A 45 5.29 -3.70 2.02
N ILE A 46 5.26 -4.35 3.18
CA ILE A 46 6.08 -3.99 4.34
C ILE A 46 6.91 -5.21 4.72
N ASN A 47 8.24 -5.05 4.70
CA ASN A 47 9.18 -6.04 5.21
C ASN A 47 9.12 -6.03 6.74
N GLY A 48 8.38 -6.97 7.33
CA GLY A 48 8.16 -6.98 8.77
C GLY A 48 9.24 -7.79 9.50
N THR A 49 9.24 -7.70 10.83
CA THR A 49 10.24 -8.41 11.65
C THR A 49 9.89 -9.87 11.88
N GLU A 50 8.61 -10.16 12.15
CA GLU A 50 8.11 -11.54 12.37
C GLU A 50 7.43 -12.12 11.13
N LYS A 51 6.78 -11.27 10.35
CA LYS A 51 6.09 -11.60 9.12
C LYS A 51 5.99 -10.36 8.25
N ASP A 52 5.93 -10.57 6.95
CA ASP A 52 5.70 -9.50 5.99
C ASP A 52 4.21 -9.20 5.86
N TYR A 53 3.91 -7.95 5.51
CA TYR A 53 2.54 -7.49 5.33
C TYR A 53 2.31 -7.03 3.90
N VAL A 54 1.10 -7.31 3.42
CA VAL A 54 0.60 -6.84 2.13
C VAL A 54 -0.73 -6.18 2.37
N LEU A 55 -0.77 -4.86 2.21
CA LEU A 55 -2.00 -4.08 2.26
C LEU A 55 -2.46 -3.84 0.83
N LEU A 56 -3.74 -4.09 0.55
CA LEU A 56 -4.31 -3.91 -0.77
C LEU A 56 -5.64 -3.17 -0.65
N SER A 57 -5.75 -2.04 -1.34
CA SER A 57 -6.94 -1.19 -1.38
C SER A 57 -7.27 -0.93 -2.85
N TYR A 58 -8.46 -1.32 -3.32
CA TYR A 58 -8.81 -1.21 -4.74
C TYR A 58 -10.29 -0.94 -4.96
N THR A 59 -10.62 -0.50 -6.17
CA THR A 59 -11.99 -0.22 -6.61
C THR A 59 -12.13 -0.51 -8.11
N PRO A 60 -13.36 -0.73 -8.64
CA PRO A 60 -13.59 -0.76 -10.08
C PRO A 60 -13.01 0.48 -10.76
N ILE A 61 -12.35 0.30 -11.90
CA ILE A 61 -11.55 1.36 -12.53
C ILE A 61 -12.37 2.62 -12.83
N GLU A 62 -13.67 2.47 -13.10
CA GLU A 62 -14.62 3.55 -13.39
C GLU A 62 -14.90 4.44 -12.18
N ARG A 63 -14.67 3.93 -10.96
CA ARG A 63 -14.88 4.65 -9.69
C ARG A 63 -13.60 5.20 -9.09
N TYR A 64 -12.44 4.85 -9.65
CA TYR A 64 -11.14 5.21 -9.08
C TYR A 64 -11.00 6.70 -8.79
N GLY A 65 -11.36 7.58 -9.73
CA GLY A 65 -11.26 9.02 -9.52
C GLY A 65 -12.09 9.55 -8.34
N LYS A 66 -13.25 8.95 -8.05
CA LYS A 66 -14.11 9.34 -6.91
C LYS A 66 -13.69 8.70 -5.59
N MET A 67 -13.06 7.54 -5.65
CA MET A 67 -12.68 6.75 -4.47
C MET A 67 -11.22 6.99 -4.05
N HIS A 68 -10.44 7.73 -4.84
CA HIS A 68 -9.00 7.89 -4.69
C HIS A 68 -8.58 8.21 -3.25
N ASP A 69 -9.12 9.29 -2.68
CA ASP A 69 -8.78 9.72 -1.31
C ASP A 69 -9.19 8.69 -0.26
N PHE A 70 -10.33 8.01 -0.47
CA PHE A 70 -10.81 6.98 0.45
C PHE A 70 -9.92 5.73 0.41
N LEU A 71 -9.41 5.35 -0.77
CA LEU A 71 -8.48 4.23 -0.91
C LEU A 71 -7.16 4.50 -0.18
N LEU A 72 -6.66 5.73 -0.24
CA LEU A 72 -5.45 6.13 0.48
C LEU A 72 -5.73 6.22 1.98
N SER A 73 -6.81 6.87 2.41
CA SER A 73 -7.16 7.01 3.82
C SER A 73 -7.33 5.66 4.54
N SER A 74 -7.90 4.65 3.87
CA SER A 74 -8.04 3.32 4.45
C SER A 74 -6.70 2.61 4.68
N LEU A 75 -5.72 2.84 3.79
CA LEU A 75 -4.36 2.34 3.98
C LEU A 75 -3.62 3.10 5.09
N ASP A 76 -3.85 4.41 5.19
CA ASP A 76 -3.16 5.26 6.17
C ASP A 76 -3.61 5.03 7.62
N SER A 77 -4.71 4.29 7.82
CA SER A 77 -5.16 3.90 9.16
C SER A 77 -4.45 2.64 9.70
N PHE A 78 -3.57 2.02 8.92
CA PHE A 78 -2.87 0.80 9.31
C PHE A 78 -1.72 1.07 10.28
N SER A 79 -1.62 0.27 11.33
CA SER A 79 -0.49 0.20 12.26
C SER A 79 -0.04 -1.25 12.45
N LEU A 80 1.25 -1.47 12.65
CA LEU A 80 1.82 -2.82 12.81
C LEU A 80 1.54 -3.41 14.19
N ASP A 81 1.52 -2.57 15.22
CA ASP A 81 1.30 -2.96 16.61
C ASP A 81 0.74 -1.80 17.46
N ASP A 82 0.44 -2.10 18.72
CA ASP A 82 -0.09 -1.14 19.68
C ASP A 82 0.85 0.03 20.01
N LYS A 83 2.15 -0.10 19.79
CA LYS A 83 3.13 0.97 20.04
C LYS A 83 3.14 1.95 18.88
N GLU A 84 2.99 1.44 17.65
CA GLU A 84 3.03 2.23 16.42
C GLU A 84 1.67 2.86 16.07
N LYS A 85 0.58 2.55 16.79
CA LYS A 85 -0.77 3.10 16.53
C LYS A 85 -0.90 4.61 16.63
N TYR A 86 0.05 5.27 17.30
CA TYR A 86 0.10 6.74 17.43
C TYR A 86 1.05 7.39 16.42
N LEU A 87 1.69 6.59 15.57
CA LEU A 87 2.58 7.08 14.52
C LEU A 87 1.78 7.33 13.23
N PRO A 88 2.29 8.16 12.31
CA PRO A 88 1.67 8.35 11.01
C PRO A 88 1.56 7.03 10.26
N GLY A 89 0.48 6.84 9.50
CA GLY A 89 0.29 5.64 8.69
C GLY A 89 1.23 5.53 7.49
N PRO A 90 1.14 4.43 6.73
CA PRO A 90 2.06 4.16 5.65
C PRO A 90 1.91 5.13 4.45
N VAL A 91 0.74 5.74 4.23
CA VAL A 91 0.58 6.76 3.17
C VAL A 91 1.25 8.06 3.61
N SER A 92 1.02 8.48 4.86
CA SER A 92 1.65 9.66 5.44
C SER A 92 3.18 9.52 5.45
N GLN A 93 3.70 8.37 5.88
CA GLN A 93 5.15 8.11 5.90
C GLN A 93 5.79 7.97 4.52
N PHE A 94 5.01 7.61 3.49
CA PHE A 94 5.48 7.62 2.11
C PHE A 94 5.78 9.05 1.61
N TYR A 95 4.92 10.02 1.95
CA TYR A 95 5.13 11.42 1.58
C TYR A 95 6.14 12.13 2.48
N TYR A 96 6.11 11.84 3.79
CA TYR A 96 6.99 12.46 4.78
C TYR A 96 7.59 11.39 5.70
N PRO A 97 8.89 11.06 5.56
CA PRO A 97 9.51 10.01 6.37
C PRO A 97 9.40 10.32 7.87
N PHE A 98 9.22 9.27 8.67
CA PHE A 98 9.11 9.36 10.12
C PHE A 98 10.16 8.46 10.82
N PRO A 99 10.86 8.95 11.86
CA PRO A 99 10.89 10.36 12.31
C PRO A 99 11.44 11.27 11.20
N GLY A 100 10.96 12.53 11.18
CA GLY A 100 11.37 13.51 10.17
C GLY A 100 12.88 13.76 10.20
N ARG A 101 13.43 14.13 9.04
CA ARG A 101 14.80 14.65 8.93
C ARG A 101 14.83 16.16 9.15
#